data_AF-X7F4I4-F1
#
_entry.id   AF-X7F4I4-F1
#
_cell.length_a   1.000
_cell.length_b   1.000
_cell.length_c   1.000
_cell.angle_alpha   90.00
_cell.angle_beta   90.00
_cell.angle_gamma   90.00
#
_symmetry.space_group_name_H-M   'P 1'
#
loop_
_entity.id
_entity.type
_entity.pdbx_description
1 polymer ?
#
loop_
_entity_poly.entity_id
_entity_poly.type
_entity_poly.pdbx_seq_one_letter_code
_entity_poly.pdbx_strand_id
1 'polypeptide(L)'
;MKDDRKSPFRDAGRDRRTAREVPDTPQTRSPSYRLAFADDDFLCRRELRPVRLQLELLKPEMLLDEQGITSTIVLFGGARIPSEAIHARTEALGSMSRYYEEARAFAMRMTEKSLETGGSEYVIVTGGGPGVMEAGNRGAQEAGGRSIGLNIVLPHEQAPNPYVTPELAFNFHYFAIRKMHFLMRARAVCVFPGGFGTMDELFETLTLIQTGRMWRVPVLLFGKEFWEGVVNWEALAEAGTISREDLDLFRYVDNAEEATALIENWTPEPPRDGVPGR
;
A
#
# COMPACT_ATOMS: atom_id res chain seq x y z
N MET A 1 3.86 -3.41 -23.81
CA MET A 1 4.68 -4.53 -24.29
C MET A 1 4.47 -4.75 -25.79
N LYS A 2 5.53 -4.80 -26.61
CA LYS A 2 5.47 -5.50 -27.91
C LYS A 2 5.62 -6.97 -27.58
N ASP A 3 4.55 -7.74 -27.69
CA ASP A 3 4.62 -9.20 -27.55
C ASP A 3 5.36 -9.76 -28.77
N ASP A 4 6.68 -9.91 -28.67
CA ASP A 4 7.52 -10.47 -29.74
C ASP A 4 7.34 -11.98 -29.90
N ARG A 5 6.45 -12.61 -29.12
CA ARG A 5 6.08 -14.01 -29.30
C ARG A 5 5.16 -14.14 -30.50
N LYS A 6 5.66 -14.83 -31.54
CA LYS A 6 4.85 -15.27 -32.68
C LYS A 6 3.89 -16.39 -32.22
N SER A 7 2.75 -16.00 -31.65
CA SER A 7 1.65 -16.92 -31.37
C SER A 7 0.97 -17.34 -32.67
N PRO A 8 0.67 -18.63 -32.88
CA PRO A 8 -0.18 -19.06 -33.99
C PRO A 8 -1.64 -18.60 -33.82
N PHE A 9 -2.04 -18.22 -32.60
CA PHE A 9 -3.37 -17.69 -32.30
C PHE A 9 -3.43 -16.16 -32.42
N ARG A 10 -4.60 -15.63 -32.78
CA ARG A 10 -4.85 -14.19 -32.87
C ARG A 10 -4.81 -13.53 -31.48
N ASP A 11 -4.36 -12.27 -31.44
CA ASP A 11 -4.35 -11.43 -30.24
C ASP A 11 -5.76 -10.91 -29.89
N ALA A 12 -6.08 -10.86 -28.59
CA ALA A 12 -7.38 -10.39 -28.09
C ALA A 12 -7.66 -8.91 -28.46
N GLY A 13 -6.62 -8.08 -28.51
CA GLY A 13 -6.73 -6.68 -28.93
C GLY A 13 -7.13 -6.53 -30.40
N ARG A 14 -6.67 -7.43 -31.28
CA ARG A 14 -7.08 -7.48 -32.69
C ARG A 14 -8.55 -7.84 -32.82
N ASP A 15 -9.01 -8.87 -32.11
CA ASP A 15 -10.40 -9.33 -32.18
C ASP A 15 -11.37 -8.28 -31.62
N ARG A 16 -10.97 -7.56 -30.57
CA ARG A 16 -11.73 -6.40 -30.06
C ARG A 16 -11.91 -5.30 -31.11
N ARG A 17 -10.89 -5.04 -31.97
CA ARG A 17 -11.00 -4.08 -33.07
C ARG A 17 -11.94 -4.60 -34.17
N THR A 18 -11.73 -5.84 -34.62
CA THR A 18 -12.58 -6.45 -35.65
C THR A 18 -14.05 -6.52 -35.23
N ALA A 19 -14.36 -6.82 -33.97
CA ALA A 19 -15.74 -6.85 -33.48
C ALA A 19 -16.47 -5.50 -33.58
N ARG A 20 -15.75 -4.37 -33.60
CA ARG A 20 -16.32 -3.02 -33.77
C ARG A 20 -16.63 -2.66 -35.22
N GLU A 21 -16.12 -3.42 -36.19
CA GLU A 21 -16.27 -3.17 -37.63
C GLU A 21 -17.45 -3.96 -38.23
N VAL A 22 -18.12 -4.80 -37.45
CA VAL A 22 -19.25 -5.63 -37.90
C VAL A 22 -20.47 -4.74 -38.20
N PRO A 23 -21.26 -5.03 -39.25
CA PRO A 23 -22.49 -4.30 -39.54
C PRO A 23 -23.42 -4.16 -38.33
N ASP A 24 -24.05 -3.00 -38.24
CA ASP A 24 -24.95 -2.66 -37.15
C ASP A 24 -26.33 -3.32 -37.37
N THR A 25 -26.65 -4.32 -36.54
CA THR A 25 -27.85 -5.16 -36.64
C THR A 25 -28.44 -5.35 -35.24
N PRO A 26 -29.72 -5.74 -35.11
CA PRO A 26 -30.29 -6.08 -33.80
C PRO A 26 -29.46 -7.12 -33.02
N GLN A 27 -28.86 -8.08 -33.71
CA GLN A 27 -28.03 -9.13 -33.11
C GLN A 27 -26.69 -8.56 -32.60
N THR A 28 -26.02 -7.72 -33.41
CA THR A 28 -24.70 -7.18 -33.07
C THR A 28 -24.76 -6.12 -31.97
N ARG A 29 -25.94 -5.51 -31.73
CA ARG A 29 -26.23 -4.64 -30.58
C ARG A 29 -26.54 -5.40 -29.28
N SER A 30 -26.87 -6.69 -29.37
CA SER A 30 -27.24 -7.48 -28.18
C SER A 30 -26.04 -7.63 -27.24
N PRO A 31 -26.23 -7.49 -25.90
CA PRO A 31 -25.18 -7.80 -24.92
C PRO A 31 -24.61 -9.21 -25.10
N SER A 32 -25.43 -10.18 -25.51
CA SER A 32 -24.99 -11.57 -25.74
C SER A 32 -23.99 -11.74 -26.90
N TYR A 33 -23.86 -10.75 -27.78
CA TYR A 33 -22.92 -10.77 -28.90
C TYR A 33 -21.57 -10.10 -28.56
N ARG A 34 -21.50 -9.35 -27.45
CA ARG A 34 -20.26 -8.68 -27.03
C ARG A 34 -19.20 -9.72 -26.64
N LEU A 35 -17.94 -9.41 -26.93
CA LEU A 35 -16.82 -10.23 -26.49
C LEU A 35 -16.71 -10.18 -24.97
N ALA A 36 -16.75 -11.34 -24.30
CA ALA A 36 -16.82 -11.42 -22.83
C ALA A 36 -15.68 -10.66 -22.10
N PHE A 37 -14.45 -10.68 -22.65
CA PHE A 37 -13.29 -9.98 -22.06
C PHE A 37 -13.27 -8.46 -22.32
N ALA A 38 -14.23 -7.95 -23.10
CA ALA A 38 -14.37 -6.54 -23.45
C ALA A 38 -15.80 -6.02 -23.17
N ASP A 39 -16.57 -6.77 -22.37
CA ASP A 39 -17.92 -6.41 -21.95
C ASP A 39 -17.93 -6.05 -20.47
N ASP A 40 -17.88 -4.74 -20.18
CA ASP A 40 -17.79 -4.22 -18.82
C ASP A 40 -19.00 -4.63 -17.97
N ASP A 41 -20.20 -4.68 -18.56
CA ASP A 41 -21.42 -5.10 -17.87
C ASP A 41 -21.32 -6.57 -17.43
N PHE A 42 -20.82 -7.43 -18.32
CA PHE A 42 -20.57 -8.85 -18.01
C PHE A 42 -19.49 -9.00 -16.95
N LEU A 43 -18.38 -8.26 -17.08
CA LEU A 43 -17.30 -8.23 -16.10
C LEU A 43 -17.74 -7.70 -14.73
N CYS A 44 -18.82 -6.92 -14.64
CA CYS A 44 -19.39 -6.40 -13.38
C CYS A 44 -20.36 -7.38 -12.70
N ARG A 45 -20.76 -8.48 -13.35
CA ARG A 45 -21.67 -9.47 -12.77
C ARG A 45 -21.13 -10.10 -11.48
N ARG A 46 -22.02 -10.50 -10.56
CA ARG A 46 -21.64 -11.08 -9.26
C ARG A 46 -20.75 -12.32 -9.42
N GLU A 47 -21.07 -13.14 -10.41
CA GLU A 47 -20.39 -14.40 -10.73
C GLU A 47 -18.94 -14.19 -11.15
N LEU A 48 -18.60 -13.02 -11.72
CA LEU A 48 -17.25 -12.68 -12.16
C LEU A 48 -16.41 -11.95 -11.10
N ARG A 49 -16.88 -11.90 -9.85
CA ARG A 49 -16.07 -11.40 -8.73
C ARG A 49 -14.69 -12.08 -8.63
N PRO A 50 -14.53 -13.41 -8.78
CA PRO A 50 -13.21 -14.04 -8.73
C PRO A 50 -12.26 -13.54 -9.83
N VAL A 51 -12.79 -13.26 -11.03
CA VAL A 51 -12.00 -12.70 -12.14
C VAL A 51 -11.55 -11.28 -11.80
N ARG A 52 -12.43 -10.44 -11.25
CA ARG A 52 -12.06 -9.08 -10.82
C ARG A 52 -11.00 -9.08 -9.71
N LEU A 53 -11.14 -9.97 -8.72
CA LEU A 53 -10.13 -10.17 -7.68
C LEU A 53 -8.77 -10.57 -8.28
N GLN A 54 -8.77 -11.50 -9.24
CA GLN A 54 -7.55 -11.90 -9.95
C GLN A 54 -6.92 -10.72 -10.72
N LEU A 55 -7.73 -9.89 -11.38
CA LEU A 55 -7.23 -8.70 -12.09
C LEU A 55 -6.61 -7.67 -11.13
N GLU A 56 -7.22 -7.43 -9.97
CA GLU A 56 -6.67 -6.53 -8.94
C GLU A 56 -5.41 -7.08 -8.27
N LEU A 57 -5.25 -8.40 -8.22
CA LEU A 57 -4.00 -9.01 -7.77
C LEU A 57 -2.89 -8.87 -8.84
N LEU A 58 -3.20 -9.24 -10.09
CA LEU A 58 -2.19 -9.33 -11.15
C LEU A 58 -1.74 -7.97 -11.70
N LYS A 59 -2.65 -7.01 -11.89
CA LYS A 59 -2.31 -5.76 -12.56
C LYS A 59 -1.22 -4.97 -11.83
N PRO A 60 -1.28 -4.75 -10.50
CA PRO A 60 -0.22 -4.04 -9.80
C PRO A 60 1.07 -4.85 -9.76
N GLU A 61 1.02 -6.17 -9.52
CA GLU A 61 2.21 -7.03 -9.50
C GLU A 61 2.97 -6.95 -10.83
N MET A 62 2.27 -7.16 -11.96
CA MET A 62 2.88 -7.12 -13.29
C MET A 62 3.51 -5.76 -13.59
N LEU A 63 2.83 -4.67 -13.23
CA LEU A 63 3.33 -3.31 -13.48
C LEU A 63 4.49 -2.94 -12.55
N LEU A 64 4.48 -3.39 -11.29
CA LEU A 64 5.62 -3.22 -10.38
C LEU A 64 6.84 -4.00 -10.87
N ASP A 65 6.65 -5.22 -11.36
CA ASP A 65 7.71 -6.04 -11.95
C ASP A 65 8.27 -5.40 -13.23
N GLU A 66 7.42 -4.87 -14.12
CA GLU A 66 7.84 -4.12 -15.31
C GLU A 66 8.67 -2.87 -14.96
N GLN A 67 8.39 -2.25 -13.81
CA GLN A 67 9.12 -1.09 -13.29
C GLN A 67 10.35 -1.47 -12.46
N GLY A 68 10.62 -2.77 -12.29
CA GLY A 68 11.76 -3.30 -11.54
C GLY A 68 11.66 -3.11 -10.03
N ILE A 69 10.46 -2.89 -9.47
CA ILE A 69 10.30 -2.69 -8.03
C ILE A 69 10.38 -4.03 -7.30
N THR A 70 11.41 -4.20 -6.49
CA THR A 70 11.68 -5.46 -5.77
C THR A 70 11.37 -5.37 -4.27
N SER A 71 11.40 -4.17 -3.70
CA SER A 71 10.96 -3.96 -2.32
C SER A 71 10.43 -2.56 -2.04
N THR A 72 9.64 -2.45 -0.98
CA THR A 72 8.96 -1.21 -0.59
C THR A 72 9.13 -0.88 0.89
N ILE A 73 9.02 0.41 1.22
CA ILE A 73 8.84 0.91 2.58
C ILE A 73 7.41 1.43 2.70
N VAL A 74 6.63 0.78 3.55
CA VAL A 74 5.20 1.08 3.68
C VAL A 74 5.00 2.22 4.66
N LEU A 75 4.29 3.27 4.26
CA LEU A 75 3.89 4.36 5.13
C LEU A 75 2.37 4.36 5.33
N PHE A 76 1.97 4.17 6.58
CA PHE A 76 0.58 4.35 7.03
C PHE A 76 0.47 5.56 7.96
N GLY A 77 -0.66 6.26 7.91
CA GLY A 77 -0.92 7.37 8.81
C GLY A 77 -2.19 8.13 8.49
N GLY A 78 -2.48 9.14 9.30
CA GLY A 78 -3.71 9.92 9.20
C GLY A 78 -3.80 10.72 7.90
N ALA A 79 -4.84 10.43 7.09
CA ALA A 79 -5.20 11.22 5.91
C ALA A 79 -5.64 12.67 6.21
N ARG A 80 -5.75 13.03 7.49
CA ARG A 80 -6.26 14.32 7.98
C ARG A 80 -5.17 15.20 8.58
N ILE A 81 -3.95 14.67 8.76
CA ILE A 81 -2.84 15.44 9.32
C ILE A 81 -2.39 16.45 8.27
N PRO A 82 -2.47 17.76 8.53
CA PRO A 82 -2.09 18.76 7.54
C PRO A 82 -0.57 18.95 7.48
N SER A 83 -0.07 19.51 6.38
CA SER A 83 1.32 19.96 6.28
C SER A 83 1.62 21.14 7.21
N GLU A 84 0.64 22.01 7.44
CA GLU A 84 0.75 23.16 8.34
C GLU A 84 -0.35 23.15 9.40
N ALA A 85 0.03 23.44 10.65
CA ALA A 85 -0.89 23.41 11.79
C ALA A 85 -2.08 24.37 11.65
N ILE A 86 -1.92 25.47 10.92
CA ILE A 86 -2.98 26.45 10.66
C ILE A 86 -4.16 25.85 9.86
N HIS A 87 -3.91 24.78 9.10
CA HIS A 87 -4.94 24.07 8.33
C HIS A 87 -5.63 22.97 9.14
N ALA A 88 -5.27 22.77 10.41
CA ALA A 88 -5.88 21.77 11.25
C ALA A 88 -7.27 22.19 11.74
N ARG A 89 -8.20 21.21 11.78
CA ARG A 89 -9.57 21.43 12.28
C ARG A 89 -9.67 21.51 13.80
N THR A 90 -8.64 21.04 14.50
CA THR A 90 -8.59 20.98 15.96
C THR A 90 -7.15 21.20 16.40
N GLU A 91 -6.94 21.79 17.58
CA GLU A 91 -5.60 22.00 18.15
C GLU A 91 -4.78 20.69 18.25
N ALA A 92 -5.41 19.61 18.72
CA ALA A 92 -4.79 18.29 18.79
C ALA A 92 -4.34 17.74 17.42
N LEU A 93 -5.00 18.15 16.33
CA LEU A 93 -4.58 17.77 14.98
C LEU A 93 -3.50 18.72 14.45
N GLY A 94 -3.51 19.98 14.90
CA GLY A 94 -2.47 20.96 14.61
C GLY A 94 -1.13 20.53 15.18
N SER A 95 -1.09 20.04 16.42
CA SER A 95 0.13 19.50 17.03
C SER A 95 0.67 18.26 16.30
N MET A 96 -0.18 17.52 15.59
CA MET A 96 0.21 16.37 14.77
C MET A 96 0.84 16.76 13.42
N SER A 97 0.80 18.02 13.00
CA SER A 97 1.40 18.46 11.71
C SER A 97 2.90 18.18 11.66
N ARG A 98 3.58 18.11 12.81
CA ARG A 98 4.97 17.66 12.90
C ARG A 98 5.21 16.29 12.27
N TYR A 99 4.22 15.39 12.33
CA TYR A 99 4.31 14.05 11.74
C TYR A 99 4.21 14.08 10.21
N TYR A 100 3.63 15.13 9.61
CA TYR A 100 3.71 15.31 8.16
C TYR A 100 5.16 15.55 7.74
N GLU A 101 5.84 16.52 8.37
CA GLU A 101 7.25 16.80 8.06
C GLU A 101 8.15 15.61 8.41
N GLU A 102 7.87 14.90 9.51
CA GLU A 102 8.62 13.71 9.88
C GLU A 102 8.47 12.59 8.83
N ALA A 103 7.25 12.34 8.34
CA ALA A 103 7.00 11.36 7.29
C ALA A 103 7.68 11.73 5.97
N ARG A 104 7.68 13.02 5.62
CA ARG A 104 8.39 13.54 4.45
C ARG A 104 9.91 13.37 4.59
N ALA A 105 10.48 13.76 5.73
CA ALA A 105 11.92 13.63 6.01
C ALA A 105 12.39 12.17 6.07
N PHE A 106 11.56 11.26 6.59
CA PHE A 106 11.79 9.83 6.56
C PHE A 106 11.76 9.28 5.14
N ALA A 107 10.74 9.64 4.35
CA ALA A 107 10.62 9.21 2.97
C ALA A 107 11.79 9.68 2.09
N MET A 108 12.28 10.92 2.30
CA MET A 108 13.48 11.42 1.64
C MET A 108 14.69 10.51 1.92
N ARG A 109 14.99 10.24 3.20
CA ARG A 109 16.12 9.39 3.61
C ARG A 109 16.05 7.99 3.03
N MET A 110 14.90 7.33 3.12
CA MET A 110 14.72 5.99 2.56
C MET A 110 14.83 5.99 1.03
N THR A 111 14.43 7.09 0.38
CA THR A 111 14.57 7.23 -1.07
C THR A 111 16.02 7.47 -1.49
N GLU A 112 16.79 8.24 -0.74
CA GLU A 112 18.24 8.37 -0.98
C GLU A 112 18.92 6.99 -0.95
N LYS A 113 18.58 6.15 0.03
CA LYS A 113 19.06 4.75 0.12
C LYS A 113 18.55 3.87 -1.02
N SER A 114 17.29 4.05 -1.42
CA SER A 114 16.73 3.39 -2.61
C SER A 114 17.57 3.70 -3.85
N LEU A 115 17.96 4.97 -4.03
CA LEU A 115 18.73 5.42 -5.19
C LEU A 115 20.17 4.88 -5.21
N GLU A 116 20.79 4.63 -4.04
CA GLU A 116 22.10 3.95 -3.95
C GLU A 116 22.10 2.56 -4.60
N THR A 117 20.93 1.89 -4.63
CA THR A 117 20.72 0.56 -5.23
C THR A 117 19.99 0.61 -6.58
N GLY A 118 19.92 1.79 -7.21
CA GLY A 118 19.30 1.98 -8.52
C GLY A 118 17.78 2.21 -8.48
N GLY A 119 17.22 2.55 -7.33
CA GLY A 119 15.81 2.98 -7.20
C GLY A 119 14.79 1.85 -7.32
N SER A 120 15.21 0.60 -7.07
CA SER A 120 14.42 -0.62 -7.22
C SER A 120 14.05 -1.28 -5.88
N GLU A 121 14.79 -0.98 -4.82
CA GLU A 121 14.53 -1.42 -3.45
C GLU A 121 14.12 -0.24 -2.56
N TYR A 122 13.47 -0.51 -1.43
CA TYR A 122 13.03 0.52 -0.46
C TYR A 122 12.16 1.64 -1.05
N VAL A 123 11.43 1.35 -2.12
CA VAL A 123 10.57 2.35 -2.76
C VAL A 123 9.39 2.69 -1.85
N ILE A 124 9.14 3.98 -1.63
CA ILE A 124 8.05 4.43 -0.77
C ILE A 124 6.70 4.00 -1.36
N VAL A 125 5.89 3.32 -0.56
CA VAL A 125 4.50 2.97 -0.89
C VAL A 125 3.54 3.49 0.15
N THR A 126 2.48 4.15 -0.33
CA THR A 126 1.44 4.74 0.53
C THR A 126 0.06 4.42 -0.04
N GLY A 127 -1.01 4.81 0.68
CA GLY A 127 -2.37 4.73 0.17
C GLY A 127 -2.74 5.78 -0.89
N GLY A 128 -1.81 6.68 -1.26
CA GLY A 128 -1.98 7.68 -2.31
C GLY A 128 -2.94 8.83 -1.97
N GLY A 129 -3.40 8.93 -0.72
CA GLY A 129 -4.25 10.01 -0.25
C GLY A 129 -3.47 11.22 0.30
N PRO A 130 -4.17 12.20 0.91
CA PRO A 130 -3.57 13.36 1.57
C PRO A 130 -2.91 13.00 2.91
N GLY A 131 -2.33 14.01 3.57
CA GLY A 131 -1.73 13.90 4.90
C GLY A 131 -0.43 13.09 4.91
N VAL A 132 -0.25 12.18 5.85
CA VAL A 132 0.99 11.38 5.96
C VAL A 132 1.33 10.64 4.66
N MET A 133 0.32 10.13 3.96
CA MET A 133 0.51 9.45 2.68
C MET A 133 1.12 10.39 1.63
N GLU A 134 0.57 11.59 1.51
CA GLU A 134 1.10 12.64 0.64
C GLU A 134 2.51 13.06 1.06
N ALA A 135 2.76 13.26 2.36
CA ALA A 135 4.08 13.59 2.87
C ALA A 135 5.14 12.56 2.45
N GLY A 136 4.80 11.27 2.56
CA GLY A 136 5.66 10.17 2.11
C GLY A 136 5.94 10.22 0.61
N ASN A 137 4.90 10.34 -0.22
CA ASN A 137 5.08 10.44 -1.67
C ASN A 137 5.89 11.68 -2.07
N ARG A 138 5.64 12.82 -1.40
CA ARG A 138 6.34 14.08 -1.60
C ARG A 138 7.81 13.98 -1.25
N GLY A 139 8.14 13.41 -0.09
CA GLY A 139 9.53 13.22 0.33
C GLY A 139 10.32 12.36 -0.67
N ALA A 140 9.70 11.29 -1.18
CA ALA A 140 10.33 10.48 -2.21
C ALA A 140 10.56 11.24 -3.52
N GLN A 141 9.58 12.03 -3.98
CA GLN A 141 9.74 12.84 -5.18
C GLN A 141 10.84 13.90 -5.01
N GLU A 142 10.88 14.58 -3.87
CA GLU A 142 11.88 15.63 -3.59
C GLU A 142 13.31 15.10 -3.50
N ALA A 143 13.48 13.85 -3.08
CA ALA A 143 14.76 13.13 -3.13
C ALA A 143 15.11 12.61 -4.55
N GLY A 144 14.27 12.86 -5.56
CA GLY A 144 14.50 12.44 -6.94
C GLY A 144 14.16 10.98 -7.25
N GLY A 145 13.48 10.28 -6.31
CA GLY A 145 13.06 8.90 -6.50
C GLY A 145 11.62 8.74 -6.99
N ARG A 146 11.18 7.48 -7.03
CA ARG A 146 9.81 7.08 -7.39
C ARG A 146 9.00 6.77 -6.14
N SER A 147 7.69 6.90 -6.21
CA SER A 147 6.79 6.51 -5.12
C SER A 147 5.49 5.90 -5.63
N ILE A 148 4.98 4.94 -4.89
CA ILE A 148 3.80 4.14 -5.23
C ILE A 148 2.58 4.68 -4.47
N GLY A 149 1.45 4.79 -5.16
CA GLY A 149 0.15 5.10 -4.59
C GLY A 149 -0.81 3.94 -4.81
N LEU A 150 -1.19 3.25 -3.73
CA LEU A 150 -2.24 2.23 -3.76
C LEU A 150 -3.57 2.87 -3.32
N ASN A 151 -4.27 3.55 -4.21
CA ASN A 151 -5.55 4.21 -3.95
C ASN A 151 -6.71 3.20 -3.87
N ILE A 152 -7.86 3.64 -3.34
CA ILE A 152 -9.08 2.83 -3.33
C ILE A 152 -10.29 3.68 -3.67
N VAL A 153 -11.23 3.11 -4.42
CA VAL A 153 -12.49 3.77 -4.76
C VAL A 153 -13.33 3.98 -3.50
N LEU A 154 -13.63 5.24 -3.19
CA LEU A 154 -14.49 5.67 -2.09
C LEU A 154 -15.62 6.57 -2.61
N PRO A 155 -16.75 6.69 -1.89
CA PRO A 155 -17.90 7.52 -2.33
C PRO A 155 -17.58 9.00 -2.59
N HIS A 156 -16.52 9.51 -1.94
CA HIS A 156 -15.94 10.80 -2.25
C HIS A 156 -14.56 10.52 -2.83
N GLU A 157 -14.45 10.66 -4.14
CA GLU A 157 -13.25 10.32 -4.89
C GLU A 157 -12.13 11.29 -4.53
N GLN A 158 -11.00 10.74 -4.07
CA GLN A 158 -9.76 11.48 -3.95
C GLN A 158 -8.87 11.01 -5.09
N ALA A 159 -8.55 11.92 -6.01
CA ALA A 159 -7.43 11.71 -6.93
C ALA A 159 -6.18 11.35 -6.12
N PRO A 160 -5.29 10.48 -6.66
CA PRO A 160 -4.00 10.28 -6.05
C PRO A 160 -3.31 11.63 -5.82
N ASN A 161 -2.63 11.78 -4.69
CA ASN A 161 -1.87 12.99 -4.43
C ASN A 161 -0.83 13.23 -5.56
N PRO A 162 -0.48 14.48 -5.87
CA PRO A 162 0.30 14.83 -7.07
C PRO A 162 1.77 14.36 -7.03
N TYR A 163 2.20 13.75 -5.92
CA TYR A 163 3.57 13.29 -5.73
C TYR A 163 3.76 11.80 -6.02
N VAL A 164 2.65 11.06 -6.21
CA VAL A 164 2.70 9.66 -6.68
C VAL A 164 3.27 9.64 -8.11
N THR A 165 4.19 8.71 -8.37
CA THR A 165 4.72 8.51 -9.74
C THR A 165 3.58 8.03 -10.65
N PRO A 166 3.32 8.68 -11.80
CA PRO A 166 2.15 8.35 -12.64
C PRO A 166 2.06 6.88 -13.06
N GLU A 167 3.20 6.25 -13.37
CA GLU A 167 3.28 4.83 -13.75
C GLU A 167 3.05 3.86 -12.57
N LEU A 168 3.06 4.37 -11.33
CA LEU A 168 2.93 3.64 -10.07
C LEU A 168 1.68 4.04 -9.27
N ALA A 169 0.69 4.63 -9.95
CA ALA A 169 -0.62 4.96 -9.39
C ALA A 169 -1.62 3.82 -9.66
N PHE A 170 -2.01 3.10 -8.62
CA PHE A 170 -2.93 1.98 -8.69
C PHE A 170 -4.24 2.33 -7.99
N ASN A 171 -5.37 1.90 -8.54
CA ASN A 171 -6.69 2.14 -7.96
C ASN A 171 -7.42 0.81 -7.75
N PHE A 172 -7.73 0.52 -6.50
CA PHE A 172 -8.37 -0.73 -6.08
C PHE A 172 -9.86 -0.54 -5.83
N HIS A 173 -10.61 -1.64 -5.93
CA HIS A 173 -11.98 -1.72 -5.44
C HIS A 173 -12.08 -2.63 -4.21
N TYR A 174 -11.24 -3.67 -4.11
CA TYR A 174 -11.25 -4.59 -2.97
C TYR A 174 -10.17 -4.25 -1.94
N PHE A 175 -10.58 -3.86 -0.73
CA PHE A 175 -9.68 -3.58 0.40
C PHE A 175 -8.69 -4.71 0.67
N ALA A 176 -9.14 -5.97 0.67
CA ALA A 176 -8.29 -7.11 0.99
C ALA A 176 -7.11 -7.27 0.02
N ILE A 177 -7.34 -7.04 -1.29
CA ILE A 177 -6.27 -7.14 -2.29
C ILE A 177 -5.30 -5.96 -2.14
N ARG A 178 -5.82 -4.76 -1.89
CA ARG A 178 -4.99 -3.58 -1.60
C ARG A 178 -4.09 -3.79 -0.38
N LYS A 179 -4.63 -4.32 0.71
CA LYS A 179 -3.92 -4.66 1.95
C LYS A 179 -2.79 -5.65 1.69
N MET A 180 -3.07 -6.70 0.91
CA MET A 180 -2.06 -7.66 0.47
C MET A 180 -0.91 -6.99 -0.29
N HIS A 181 -1.19 -6.09 -1.24
CA HIS A 181 -0.16 -5.38 -2.01
C HIS A 181 0.75 -4.48 -1.19
N PHE A 182 0.28 -3.92 -0.06
CA PHE A 182 1.17 -3.20 0.85
C PHE A 182 2.27 -4.12 1.39
N LEU A 183 1.92 -5.36 1.72
CA LEU A 183 2.78 -6.27 2.49
C LEU A 183 3.61 -7.21 1.61
N MET A 184 3.17 -7.51 0.38
CA MET A 184 3.85 -8.47 -0.52
C MET A 184 5.33 -8.13 -0.80
N ARG A 185 5.67 -6.83 -0.83
CA ARG A 185 7.03 -6.33 -1.12
C ARG A 185 7.64 -5.55 0.06
N ALA A 186 6.95 -5.52 1.21
CA ALA A 186 7.35 -4.70 2.34
C ALA A 186 8.69 -5.17 2.92
N ARG A 187 9.62 -4.23 3.09
CA ARG A 187 10.83 -4.40 3.91
C ARG A 187 10.73 -3.75 5.26
N ALA A 188 9.82 -2.80 5.43
CA ALA A 188 9.46 -2.18 6.70
C ALA A 188 8.03 -1.64 6.62
N VAL A 189 7.38 -1.54 7.77
CA VAL A 189 6.06 -0.92 7.92
C VAL A 189 6.18 0.20 8.94
N CYS A 190 6.01 1.43 8.47
CA CYS A 190 6.14 2.66 9.25
C CYS A 190 4.75 3.26 9.47
N VAL A 191 4.33 3.34 10.73
CA VAL A 191 2.97 3.72 11.11
C VAL A 191 3.02 5.01 11.91
N PHE A 192 2.57 6.09 11.28
CA PHE A 192 2.40 7.40 11.87
C PHE A 192 1.01 7.52 12.53
N PRO A 193 0.81 8.50 13.41
CA PRO A 193 -0.49 8.73 14.04
C PRO A 193 -1.63 8.83 13.02
N GLY A 194 -2.76 8.19 13.35
CA GLY A 194 -3.86 8.03 12.41
C GLY A 194 -5.14 7.52 13.04
N GLY A 195 -6.16 7.33 12.19
CA GLY A 195 -7.48 6.86 12.59
C GLY A 195 -7.69 5.37 12.30
N PHE A 196 -8.95 4.97 12.11
CA PHE A 196 -9.31 3.57 11.88
C PHE A 196 -8.58 2.89 10.73
N GLY A 197 -8.39 3.56 9.59
CA GLY A 197 -7.65 2.98 8.47
C GLY A 197 -6.20 2.63 8.86
N THR A 198 -5.54 3.51 9.61
CA THR A 198 -4.17 3.26 10.10
C THR A 198 -4.13 2.12 11.12
N MET A 199 -5.11 2.06 12.03
CA MET A 199 -5.22 0.98 13.01
C MET A 199 -5.49 -0.37 12.35
N ASP A 200 -6.40 -0.40 11.36
CA ASP A 200 -6.73 -1.60 10.58
C ASP A 200 -5.48 -2.20 9.93
N GLU A 201 -4.68 -1.39 9.24
CA GLU A 201 -3.41 -1.83 8.64
C GLU A 201 -2.36 -2.26 9.68
N LEU A 202 -2.26 -1.54 10.80
CA LEU A 202 -1.35 -1.89 11.90
C LEU A 202 -1.70 -3.27 12.49
N PHE A 203 -2.95 -3.46 12.90
CA PHE A 203 -3.37 -4.71 13.53
C PHE A 203 -3.35 -5.88 12.55
N GLU A 204 -3.66 -5.68 11.27
CA GLU A 204 -3.49 -6.72 10.25
C GLU A 204 -2.02 -7.13 10.11
N THR A 205 -1.11 -6.15 10.00
CA THR A 205 0.35 -6.41 9.91
C THR A 205 0.83 -7.21 11.13
N LEU A 206 0.49 -6.75 12.34
CA LEU A 206 0.88 -7.43 13.58
C LEU A 206 0.30 -8.84 13.65
N THR A 207 -0.96 -9.04 13.25
CA THR A 207 -1.61 -10.36 13.24
C THR A 207 -0.93 -11.30 12.25
N LEU A 208 -0.58 -10.84 11.05
CA LEU A 208 0.10 -11.66 10.04
C LEU A 208 1.50 -12.09 10.51
N ILE A 209 2.25 -11.21 11.16
CA ILE A 209 3.56 -11.55 11.74
C ILE A 209 3.39 -12.49 12.94
N GLN A 210 2.49 -12.18 13.87
CA GLN A 210 2.19 -12.99 15.05
C GLN A 210 1.85 -14.44 14.68
N THR A 211 1.04 -14.61 13.63
CA THR A 211 0.54 -15.92 13.16
C THR A 211 1.48 -16.64 12.19
N GLY A 212 2.66 -16.09 11.91
CA GLY A 212 3.63 -16.71 10.98
C GLY A 212 3.14 -16.74 9.53
N ARG A 213 2.23 -15.85 9.15
CA ARG A 213 1.73 -15.74 7.76
C ARG A 213 2.57 -14.84 6.88
N MET A 214 3.48 -14.06 7.47
CA MET A 214 4.48 -13.27 6.76
C MET A 214 5.81 -13.26 7.51
N TRP A 215 6.87 -12.85 6.80
CA TRP A 215 8.19 -12.61 7.39
C TRP A 215 8.13 -11.48 8.41
N ARG A 216 9.02 -11.52 9.41
CA ARG A 216 9.11 -10.45 10.40
C ARG A 216 9.93 -9.29 9.84
N VAL A 217 9.21 -8.28 9.37
CA VAL A 217 9.75 -6.97 9.00
C VAL A 217 9.62 -6.00 10.18
N PRO A 218 10.47 -4.95 10.27
CA PRO A 218 10.33 -3.94 11.31
C PRO A 218 8.98 -3.22 11.16
N VAL A 219 8.20 -3.23 12.23
CA VAL A 219 6.98 -2.42 12.39
C VAL A 219 7.33 -1.25 13.32
N LEU A 220 7.39 -0.04 12.77
CA LEU A 220 7.85 1.16 13.46
C LEU A 220 6.68 2.09 13.72
N LEU A 221 6.41 2.37 15.00
CA LEU A 221 5.34 3.25 15.45
C LEU A 221 5.92 4.63 15.76
N PHE A 222 5.62 5.61 14.92
CA PHE A 222 6.07 6.99 15.11
C PHE A 222 5.25 7.70 16.19
N GLY A 223 5.93 8.33 17.14
CA GLY A 223 5.31 9.13 18.19
C GLY A 223 4.72 8.29 19.31
N LYS A 224 5.57 7.79 20.20
CA LYS A 224 5.21 6.89 21.31
C LYS A 224 4.01 7.38 22.14
N GLU A 225 4.01 8.65 22.51
CA GLU A 225 2.94 9.28 23.31
C GLU A 225 1.54 9.10 22.70
N PHE A 226 1.44 9.23 21.37
CA PHE A 226 0.16 9.02 20.68
C PHE A 226 -0.31 7.58 20.83
N TRP A 227 0.56 6.61 20.57
CA TRP A 227 0.20 5.20 20.55
C TRP A 227 -0.14 4.66 21.94
N GLU A 228 0.62 5.03 22.97
CA GLU A 228 0.32 4.65 24.36
C GLU A 228 -1.00 5.27 24.86
N GLY A 229 -1.38 6.44 24.32
CA GLY A 229 -2.69 7.04 24.58
C GLY A 229 -3.87 6.35 23.87
N VAL A 230 -3.60 5.59 22.79
CA VAL A 230 -4.65 4.94 21.98
C VAL A 230 -4.81 3.46 22.33
N VAL A 231 -3.70 2.74 22.57
CA VAL A 231 -3.70 1.30 22.85
C VAL A 231 -2.82 1.01 24.07
N ASN A 232 -3.42 0.38 25.08
CA ASN A 232 -2.67 -0.17 26.20
C ASN A 232 -2.25 -1.62 25.87
N TRP A 233 -1.05 -1.77 25.31
CA TRP A 233 -0.51 -3.06 24.89
C TRP A 233 -0.23 -4.02 26.06
N GLU A 234 0.22 -3.50 27.20
CA GLU A 234 0.44 -4.31 28.41
C GLU A 234 -0.88 -4.92 28.89
N ALA A 235 -1.97 -4.15 28.89
CA ALA A 235 -3.28 -4.69 29.27
C ALA A 235 -3.73 -5.86 28.37
N LEU A 236 -3.39 -5.85 27.07
CA LEU A 236 -3.68 -6.97 26.17
C LEU A 236 -2.87 -8.23 26.53
N ALA A 237 -1.61 -8.05 26.91
CA ALA A 237 -0.71 -9.13 27.31
C ALA A 237 -1.08 -9.67 28.70
N GLU A 238 -1.38 -8.81 29.65
CA GLU A 238 -1.85 -9.16 31.01
C GLU A 238 -3.19 -9.91 30.95
N ALA A 239 -4.10 -9.50 30.06
CA ALA A 239 -5.35 -10.21 29.83
C ALA A 239 -5.17 -11.57 29.11
N GLY A 240 -3.95 -11.91 28.67
CA GLY A 240 -3.66 -13.15 27.95
C GLY A 240 -4.22 -13.19 26.52
N THR A 241 -4.61 -12.05 25.95
CA THR A 241 -5.15 -11.99 24.58
C THR A 241 -4.04 -11.98 23.51
N ILE A 242 -2.83 -11.58 23.91
CA ILE A 242 -1.57 -11.73 23.17
C ILE A 242 -0.50 -12.25 24.13
N SER A 243 0.60 -12.80 23.60
CA SER A 243 1.76 -13.17 24.41
C SER A 243 2.60 -11.94 24.77
N ARG A 244 3.41 -12.00 25.83
CA ARG A 244 4.36 -10.91 26.14
C ARG A 244 5.40 -10.72 25.04
N GLU A 245 5.77 -11.79 24.35
CA GLU A 245 6.70 -11.77 23.20
C GLU A 245 6.09 -11.07 21.97
N ASP A 246 4.77 -10.89 21.91
CA ASP A 246 4.13 -10.13 20.83
C ASP A 246 4.33 -8.62 20.99
N LEU A 247 4.69 -8.14 22.18
CA LEU A 247 5.10 -6.75 22.40
C LEU A 247 6.43 -6.43 21.70
N ASP A 248 7.19 -7.46 21.29
CA ASP A 248 8.39 -7.30 20.49
C ASP A 248 8.15 -7.15 18.99
N LEU A 249 6.90 -7.29 18.52
CA LEU A 249 6.57 -7.21 17.10
C LEU A 249 6.70 -5.79 16.53
N PHE A 250 6.71 -4.77 17.38
CA PHE A 250 6.87 -3.39 16.97
C PHE A 250 7.91 -2.65 17.83
N ARG A 251 8.35 -1.50 17.33
CA ARG A 251 9.24 -0.57 18.04
C ARG A 251 8.69 0.84 17.91
N TYR A 252 8.78 1.61 18.98
CA TYR A 252 8.53 3.05 18.91
C TYR A 252 9.74 3.77 18.33
N VAL A 253 9.48 4.83 17.56
CA VAL A 253 10.49 5.74 17.04
C VAL A 253 9.99 7.16 17.14
N ASP A 254 10.88 8.11 17.39
CA ASP A 254 10.50 9.52 17.51
C ASP A 254 10.87 10.34 16.27
N ASN A 255 11.80 9.85 15.45
CA ASN A 255 12.25 10.56 14.25
C ASN A 255 12.74 9.64 13.11
N ALA A 256 12.93 10.24 11.95
CA ALA A 256 13.31 9.63 10.70
C ALA A 256 14.70 8.99 10.76
N GLU A 257 15.65 9.58 11.50
CA GLU A 257 17.01 9.05 11.62
C GLU A 257 17.01 7.73 12.39
N GLU A 258 16.33 7.69 13.54
CA GLU A 258 16.15 6.48 14.34
C GLU A 258 15.47 5.38 13.54
N ALA A 259 14.36 5.70 12.86
CA ALA A 259 13.63 4.74 12.05
C ALA A 259 14.48 4.17 10.91
N THR A 260 15.25 5.03 10.23
CA THR A 260 16.15 4.63 9.15
C THR A 260 17.24 3.68 9.68
N ALA A 261 17.89 4.04 10.79
CA ALA A 261 18.93 3.22 11.40
C ALA A 261 18.40 1.84 11.84
N LEU A 262 17.17 1.77 12.36
CA LEU A 262 16.54 0.49 12.72
C LEU A 262 16.28 -0.40 11.50
N ILE A 263 15.83 0.18 10.38
CA ILE A 263 15.58 -0.58 9.15
C ILE A 263 16.89 -1.13 8.59
N GLU A 264 17.96 -0.32 8.56
CA GLU A 264 19.26 -0.76 8.04
C GLU A 264 19.91 -1.88 8.85
N ASN A 265 19.72 -1.84 10.17
CA ASN A 265 20.28 -2.84 11.07
C ASN A 265 19.32 -4.02 11.31
N TRP A 266 18.17 -4.04 10.64
CA TRP A 266 17.20 -5.12 10.80
C TRP A 266 17.66 -6.38 10.06
N THR A 267 17.73 -7.50 10.78
CA THR A 267 17.93 -8.81 10.17
C THR A 267 16.55 -9.45 9.94
N PRO A 268 16.14 -9.72 8.68
CA PRO A 268 14.85 -10.36 8.43
C PRO A 268 14.76 -11.73 9.13
N GLU A 269 13.72 -11.93 9.93
CA GLU A 269 13.45 -13.23 10.55
C GLU A 269 12.36 -13.97 9.74
N PRO A 270 12.52 -15.29 9.52
CA PRO A 270 11.51 -16.08 8.83
C PRO A 270 10.19 -16.11 9.64
N PRO A 271 9.06 -16.48 8.99
CA PRO A 271 7.80 -16.64 9.71
C PRO A 271 7.93 -17.64 10.86
N ARG A 272 7.23 -17.36 11.98
CA ARG A 272 7.21 -18.26 13.15
C ARG A 272 6.58 -19.60 12.79
N ASP A 273 7.16 -20.70 13.30
CA ASP A 273 6.59 -22.06 13.15
C ASP A 273 5.35 -22.30 14.06
N GLY A 274 5.15 -21.46 15.07
CA GLY A 274 4.02 -21.51 16.00
C GLY A 274 3.72 -20.15 16.64
N VAL A 275 2.51 -19.99 17.19
CA VAL A 275 2.11 -18.77 17.89
C VAL A 275 2.48 -18.89 19.37
N PRO A 276 3.34 -18.03 19.93
CA PRO A 276 3.73 -18.13 21.33
C PRO A 276 2.54 -18.15 22.27
N GLY A 277 2.57 -19.06 23.25
CA GLY A 277 1.49 -19.22 24.23
C GLY A 277 0.25 -19.97 23.72
N ARG A 278 0.30 -20.62 22.54
CA ARG A 278 -0.77 -21.48 22.02
C ARG A 278 -0.25 -22.83 21.52
#